data_AF-A0A809YXI2-F1
#
_entry.id   AF-A0A809YXI2-F1
#
_cell.length_a   1.000
_cell.length_b   1.000
_cell.length_c   1.000
_cell.angle_alpha   90.00
_cell.angle_beta   90.00
_cell.angle_gamma   90.00
#
_symmetry.space_group_name_H-M   'P 1'
#
loop_
_entity.id
_entity.type
_entity.pdbx_description
1 polymer ?
#
loop_
_entity_poly.entity_id
_entity_poly.type
_entity_poly.pdbx_seq_one_letter_code
_entity_poly.pdbx_strand_id
1 'polypeptide(L)'
;MADQQLLAIVWGETSGLAAKDGSNQTLARLHAVVAKLAAAAQRRGLGGNLKQQLAPRANDAVAMVTYNAMSSTVSAVETNTYRAEMELPARAVLWEVNENGAPPRDNLPPTSVAWMFDADVTSGGDFVAGTGADTRTYRLFESPKLPAEDELPYVSGYTDSGVVRPSDRRRWYRSPAWGIGLSGGALFFLAAFSLLWTASSFSLAYDLLANRQIEDGQKFSSSLPLPACPAGGGPDQKACETAADTLKGKSGTALDDARKSRDKKLYDLFSDQGPTCVERLTKWADETKPPVDPKTKKPISADDQAKNLFCLALLGDAVKFAAQNLVIKADTWVGHAAQFVGWWLFGWHVPTSGAQAVSLGMPTALMMLGVILVLVGLGKGVNGTPLGALISPNGRYSLALAQVTSWTVLVLTSVMAIAIFNGGLVSEMVRNFPRAVSDLPNAVKNGFFPDIPTGIWGVLGISFGSTVLSTLIKSIKGTDDSPTVVSSERSQPVGSVTMFKDKVAGYDPRHRASIADWFLGEDTDNKDKIDITRVQMVLITSGLLVTYGNAIFAAVRDLTAQEILLVIQKVDVLIGALPPVGTSMAAMLAVSHATYLVAKAADTPSPKPVQH
;
A
#
# COMPACT_ATOMS: atom_id res chain seq x y z
N MET A 1 50.37 1.06 6.80
CA MET A 1 50.03 0.70 5.40
C MET A 1 48.69 1.31 5.11
N ALA A 2 48.51 1.87 3.91
CA ALA A 2 47.25 2.49 3.55
C ALA A 2 46.09 1.48 3.53
N ASP A 3 44.91 1.94 3.90
CA ASP A 3 43.69 1.13 3.81
C ASP A 3 43.48 0.67 2.36
N GLN A 4 43.39 -0.66 2.14
CA GLN A 4 43.19 -1.23 0.81
C GLN A 4 41.90 -0.72 0.16
N GLN A 5 40.86 -0.45 0.94
CA GLN A 5 39.62 0.08 0.41
C GLN A 5 39.81 1.52 -0.09
N LEU A 6 40.55 2.35 0.66
CA LEU A 6 40.87 3.71 0.25
C LEU A 6 41.73 3.72 -1.01
N LEU A 7 42.74 2.84 -1.11
CA LEU A 7 43.56 2.67 -2.31
C LEU A 7 42.71 2.27 -3.53
N ALA A 8 41.72 1.38 -3.36
CA ALA A 8 40.83 0.97 -4.43
C ALA A 8 39.90 2.10 -4.91
N ILE A 9 39.45 2.97 -3.98
CA ILE A 9 38.68 4.17 -4.34
C ILE A 9 39.55 5.16 -5.11
N VAL A 10 40.71 5.54 -4.56
CA VAL A 10 41.60 6.53 -5.20
C VAL A 10 42.00 6.04 -6.59
N TRP A 11 42.36 4.76 -6.73
CA TRP A 11 42.66 4.17 -8.02
C TRP A 11 41.46 4.15 -8.97
N GLY A 12 40.27 3.80 -8.48
CA GLY A 12 39.05 3.79 -9.29
C GLY A 12 38.65 5.18 -9.80
N GLU A 13 38.91 6.22 -9.01
CA GLU A 13 38.62 7.61 -9.34
C GLU A 13 39.66 8.26 -10.27
N THR A 14 40.94 7.88 -10.16
CA THR A 14 42.03 8.59 -10.86
C THR A 14 42.73 7.78 -11.95
N SER A 15 42.52 6.46 -12.02
CA SER A 15 43.16 5.64 -13.06
C SER A 15 42.73 6.10 -14.46
N GLY A 16 43.71 6.26 -15.36
CA GLY A 16 43.48 6.76 -16.72
C GLY A 16 43.57 8.29 -16.88
N LEU A 17 43.78 9.04 -15.79
CA LEU A 17 44.09 10.47 -15.84
C LEU A 17 45.60 10.70 -15.86
N ALA A 18 46.04 11.61 -16.73
CA ALA A 18 47.38 12.17 -16.71
C ALA A 18 47.31 13.68 -16.46
N ALA A 19 48.28 14.25 -15.74
CA ALA A 19 48.35 15.70 -15.58
C ALA A 19 48.65 16.36 -16.93
N LYS A 20 47.88 17.40 -17.28
CA LYS A 20 47.98 18.09 -18.58
C LYS A 20 49.34 18.78 -18.78
N ASP A 21 49.96 19.22 -17.69
CA ASP A 21 51.30 19.81 -17.63
C ASP A 21 52.43 18.76 -17.57
N GLY A 22 52.10 17.47 -17.51
CA GLY A 22 53.05 16.37 -17.33
C GLY A 22 53.69 16.31 -15.94
N SER A 23 53.24 17.13 -14.98
CA SER A 23 53.84 17.23 -13.65
C SER A 23 53.38 16.09 -12.74
N ASN A 24 54.36 15.36 -12.21
CA ASN A 24 54.11 14.38 -11.15
C ASN A 24 53.55 15.02 -9.87
N GLN A 25 53.82 16.31 -9.62
CA GLN A 25 53.27 17.03 -8.47
C GLN A 25 51.77 17.29 -8.64
N THR A 26 51.33 17.68 -9.83
CA THR A 26 49.91 17.90 -10.15
C THR A 26 49.12 16.59 -10.04
N LEU A 27 49.68 15.48 -10.52
CA LEU A 27 49.07 14.16 -10.36
C LEU A 27 49.06 13.70 -8.88
N ALA A 28 50.13 13.95 -8.14
CA ALA A 28 50.18 13.65 -6.70
C ALA A 28 49.15 14.49 -5.92
N ARG A 29 48.91 15.75 -6.30
CA ARG A 29 47.86 16.59 -5.70
C ARG A 29 46.48 15.96 -5.91
N LEU A 30 46.15 15.52 -7.13
CA LEU A 30 44.89 14.82 -7.39
C LEU A 30 44.72 13.61 -6.48
N HIS A 31 45.73 12.74 -6.40
CA HIS A 31 45.69 11.57 -5.52
C HIS A 31 45.47 11.95 -4.05
N ALA A 32 46.13 13.01 -3.57
CA ALA A 32 46.00 13.47 -2.20
C ALA A 32 44.61 14.04 -1.88
N VAL A 33 44.04 14.82 -2.81
CA VAL A 33 42.68 15.39 -2.70
C VAL A 33 41.65 14.27 -2.65
N VAL A 34 41.70 13.32 -3.59
CA VAL A 34 40.76 12.18 -3.63
C VAL A 34 40.90 11.32 -2.36
N ALA A 35 42.12 11.06 -1.89
CA ALA A 35 42.35 10.28 -0.67
C ALA A 35 41.71 10.94 0.56
N LYS A 36 41.96 12.23 0.79
CA LYS A 36 41.38 12.97 1.93
C LYS A 36 39.85 12.93 1.90
N LEU A 37 39.27 13.22 0.73
CA LEU A 37 37.83 13.34 0.56
C LEU A 37 37.11 11.99 0.55
N ALA A 38 37.73 10.94 0.01
CA ALA A 38 37.22 9.58 0.10
C ALA A 38 37.22 9.05 1.54
N ALA A 39 38.26 9.32 2.32
CA ALA A 39 38.29 9.00 3.76
C ALA A 39 37.21 9.77 4.54
N ALA A 40 36.95 11.04 4.19
CA ALA A 40 35.83 11.80 4.74
C ALA A 40 34.47 11.22 4.35
N ALA A 41 34.30 10.77 3.10
CA ALA A 41 33.08 10.10 2.62
C ALA A 41 32.85 8.76 3.33
N GLN A 42 33.89 7.95 3.54
CA GLN A 42 33.81 6.67 4.26
C GLN A 42 33.37 6.88 5.72
N ARG A 43 33.93 7.87 6.43
CA ARG A 43 33.51 8.23 7.80
C ARG A 43 32.04 8.65 7.88
N ARG A 44 31.48 9.15 6.78
CA ARG A 44 30.06 9.54 6.65
C ARG A 44 29.17 8.43 6.06
N GLY A 45 29.71 7.25 5.78
CA GLY A 45 28.96 6.15 5.17
C GLY A 45 28.64 6.36 3.68
N LEU A 46 29.26 7.33 3.02
CA LEU A 46 29.05 7.68 1.61
C LEU A 46 30.09 7.04 0.66
N GLY A 47 31.10 6.31 1.18
CA GLY A 47 32.18 5.73 0.38
C GLY A 47 31.74 4.72 -0.69
N GLY A 48 30.52 4.16 -0.58
CA GLY A 48 29.95 3.28 -1.60
C GLY A 48 29.50 4.00 -2.88
N ASN A 49 29.42 5.33 -2.85
CA ASN A 49 29.06 6.15 -4.01
C ASN A 49 30.28 6.61 -4.84
N LEU A 50 31.47 6.18 -4.44
CA LEU A 50 32.73 6.40 -5.16
C LEU A 50 33.09 5.13 -5.94
N LYS A 51 33.72 5.31 -7.09
CA LYS A 51 34.15 4.23 -7.96
C LYS A 51 35.33 3.51 -7.30
N GLN A 52 35.17 2.20 -7.15
CA GLN A 52 36.21 1.32 -6.63
C GLN A 52 36.76 0.46 -7.77
N GLN A 53 38.08 0.42 -7.89
CA GLN A 53 38.75 -0.45 -8.85
C GLN A 53 39.88 -1.20 -8.15
N LEU A 54 40.00 -2.50 -8.45
CA LEU A 54 41.09 -3.32 -7.92
C LEU A 54 42.43 -2.79 -8.43
N ALA A 55 43.47 -3.00 -7.63
CA ALA A 55 44.84 -2.70 -8.01
C ALA A 55 45.19 -3.32 -9.39
N PRO A 56 46.02 -2.65 -10.21
CA PRO A 56 46.43 -3.20 -11.48
C PRO A 56 47.18 -4.52 -11.29
N ARG A 57 47.11 -5.39 -12.30
CA ARG A 57 47.83 -6.66 -12.29
C ARG A 57 49.33 -6.40 -12.42
N ALA A 58 50.15 -7.23 -11.79
CA ALA A 58 51.61 -7.08 -11.77
C ALA A 58 52.28 -7.10 -13.16
N ASN A 59 51.60 -7.58 -14.20
CA ASN A 59 52.11 -7.61 -15.57
C ASN A 59 51.92 -6.29 -16.34
N ASP A 60 51.18 -5.32 -15.80
CA ASP A 60 51.09 -3.97 -16.36
C ASP A 60 52.08 -3.04 -15.64
N ALA A 61 53.32 -3.03 -16.13
CA ALA A 61 54.42 -2.30 -15.50
C ALA A 61 54.13 -0.79 -15.41
N VAL A 62 53.46 -0.20 -16.41
CA VAL A 62 53.15 1.23 -16.43
C VAL A 62 52.08 1.55 -15.39
N ALA A 63 50.98 0.79 -15.35
CA ALA A 63 49.93 0.99 -14.35
C ALA A 63 50.45 0.75 -12.93
N MET A 64 51.35 -0.22 -12.74
CA MET A 64 51.97 -0.51 -11.43
C MET A 64 52.87 0.63 -10.93
N VAL A 65 53.63 1.29 -11.82
CA VAL A 65 54.43 2.48 -11.43
C VAL A 65 53.52 3.60 -10.93
N THR A 66 52.44 3.89 -11.67
CA THR A 66 51.45 4.91 -11.27
C THR A 66 50.74 4.53 -9.97
N TYR A 67 50.34 3.27 -9.82
CA TYR A 67 49.69 2.77 -8.60
C TYR A 67 50.60 2.87 -7.37
N ASN A 68 51.89 2.54 -7.50
CA ASN A 68 52.85 2.66 -6.41
C ASN A 68 53.08 4.13 -6.00
N ALA A 69 53.19 5.03 -6.98
CA ALA A 69 53.28 6.47 -6.71
C ALA A 69 52.02 7.00 -6.01
N MET A 70 50.83 6.62 -6.48
CA MET A 70 49.56 6.91 -5.82
C MET A 70 49.52 6.37 -4.40
N SER A 71 49.88 5.10 -4.18
CA SER A 71 49.86 4.44 -2.86
C SER A 71 50.77 5.13 -1.84
N SER A 72 51.94 5.60 -2.29
CA SER A 72 52.85 6.42 -1.46
C SER A 72 52.18 7.74 -1.05
N THR A 73 51.50 8.43 -1.98
CA THR A 73 50.77 9.66 -1.69
C THR A 73 49.60 9.44 -0.72
N VAL A 74 48.80 8.39 -0.92
CA VAL A 74 47.69 8.03 -0.03
C VAL A 74 48.20 7.78 1.39
N SER A 75 49.28 7.00 1.50
CA SER A 75 49.94 6.73 2.79
C SER A 75 50.44 8.02 3.48
N ALA A 76 50.97 8.97 2.70
CA ALA A 76 51.42 10.27 3.23
C ALA A 76 50.24 11.13 3.72
N VAL A 77 49.08 11.07 3.06
CA VAL A 77 47.86 11.78 3.50
C VAL A 77 47.29 11.17 4.77
N GLU A 78 47.17 9.85 4.85
CA GLU A 78 46.65 9.17 6.05
C GLU A 78 47.54 9.38 7.28
N THR A 79 48.86 9.45 7.07
CA THR A 79 49.84 9.73 8.15
C THR A 79 50.04 11.22 8.42
N ASN A 80 49.30 12.09 7.71
CA ASN A 80 49.42 13.55 7.80
C ASN A 80 50.85 14.07 7.55
N THR A 81 51.63 13.35 6.74
CA THR A 81 53.00 13.70 6.33
C THR A 81 53.07 14.32 4.94
N TYR A 82 51.95 14.31 4.19
CA TYR A 82 51.85 14.98 2.89
C TYR A 82 51.99 16.50 3.04
N ARG A 83 53.11 17.05 2.55
CA ARG A 83 53.38 18.49 2.56
C ARG A 83 52.97 19.10 1.22
N ALA A 84 51.76 19.65 1.18
CA ALA A 84 51.27 20.38 0.03
C ALA A 84 51.67 21.87 0.12
N GLU A 85 51.89 22.51 -1.03
CA GLU A 85 52.04 23.97 -1.10
C GLU A 85 50.75 24.71 -0.69
N MET A 86 49.61 24.07 -0.92
CA MET A 86 48.28 24.55 -0.53
C MET A 86 47.55 23.48 0.27
N GLU A 87 46.84 23.90 1.31
CA GLU A 87 46.01 23.01 2.12
C GLU A 87 45.04 22.19 1.26
N LEU A 88 44.85 20.91 1.61
CA LEU A 88 43.91 20.05 0.91
C LEU A 88 42.47 20.56 1.16
N PRO A 89 41.58 20.55 0.16
CA PRO A 89 40.26 21.14 0.28
C PRO A 89 39.32 20.36 1.20
N ALA A 90 38.18 20.96 1.52
CA ALA A 90 37.10 20.32 2.26
C ALA A 90 36.09 19.62 1.33
N ARG A 91 35.99 20.09 0.07
CA ARG A 91 35.29 19.43 -1.02
C ARG A 91 35.97 19.71 -2.36
N ALA A 92 35.84 18.79 -3.30
CA ALA A 92 36.37 18.96 -4.65
C ALA A 92 35.46 18.33 -5.71
N VAL A 93 35.48 18.89 -6.91
CA VAL A 93 34.85 18.29 -8.09
C VAL A 93 35.85 18.20 -9.24
N LEU A 94 35.95 17.03 -9.86
CA LEU A 94 36.68 16.83 -11.10
C LEU A 94 35.69 16.90 -12.26
N TRP A 95 35.73 17.94 -13.09
CA TRP A 95 34.73 18.15 -14.15
C TRP A 95 35.36 18.39 -15.52
N GLU A 96 34.70 17.92 -16.57
CA GLU A 96 35.14 18.15 -17.95
C GLU A 96 35.11 19.65 -18.29
N VAL A 97 36.17 20.15 -18.91
CA VAL A 97 36.30 21.55 -19.35
C VAL A 97 36.74 21.62 -20.81
N ASN A 98 36.27 22.64 -21.50
CA ASN A 98 36.72 23.00 -22.84
C ASN A 98 38.06 23.79 -22.80
N GLU A 99 38.55 24.21 -23.96
CA GLU A 99 39.80 24.97 -24.10
C GLU A 99 39.82 26.28 -23.29
N ASN A 100 38.66 26.89 -23.05
CA ASN A 100 38.52 28.10 -22.25
C ASN A 100 38.44 27.81 -20.74
N GLY A 101 38.54 26.55 -20.33
CA GLY A 101 38.42 26.12 -18.94
C GLY A 101 36.97 26.14 -18.41
N ALA A 102 35.97 26.27 -19.28
CA ALA A 102 34.56 26.24 -18.92
C ALA A 102 33.95 24.87 -19.23
N PRO A 103 32.92 24.40 -18.49
CA PRO A 103 32.25 23.16 -18.82
C PRO A 103 31.65 23.16 -20.24
N PRO A 104 31.71 22.03 -20.97
CA PRO A 104 31.06 21.89 -22.28
C PRO A 104 29.55 22.15 -22.19
N ARG A 105 28.95 22.73 -23.24
CA ARG A 105 27.51 23.03 -23.27
C ARG A 105 26.63 21.79 -23.17
N ASP A 106 27.13 20.66 -23.66
CA ASP A 106 26.51 19.34 -23.65
C ASP A 106 26.76 18.57 -22.35
N ASN A 107 27.70 19.03 -21.51
CA ASN A 107 28.03 18.41 -20.23
C ASN A 107 28.03 19.46 -19.08
N LEU A 108 26.89 20.13 -18.92
CA LEU A 108 26.72 21.10 -17.84
C LEU A 108 26.73 20.40 -16.48
N PRO A 109 27.43 20.97 -15.48
CA PRO A 109 27.41 20.47 -14.11
C PRO A 109 25.98 20.42 -13.56
N PRO A 110 25.60 19.35 -12.81
CA PRO A 110 24.34 19.34 -12.08
C PRO A 110 24.34 20.43 -11.00
N THR A 111 23.15 20.84 -10.56
CA THR A 111 23.00 21.88 -9.52
C THR A 111 23.73 21.55 -8.22
N SER A 112 23.91 20.26 -7.92
CA SER A 112 24.67 19.80 -6.74
C SER A 112 26.14 20.20 -6.76
N VAL A 113 26.74 20.46 -7.93
CA VAL A 113 28.12 20.95 -8.06
C VAL A 113 28.21 22.37 -8.62
N ALA A 114 27.09 23.11 -8.64
CA ALA A 114 27.08 24.51 -9.08
C ALA A 114 28.00 25.40 -8.24
N TRP A 115 28.33 24.97 -7.01
CA TRP A 115 29.29 25.65 -6.15
C TRP A 115 30.69 25.75 -6.75
N MET A 116 31.04 24.95 -7.77
CA MET A 116 32.35 25.03 -8.44
C MET A 116 32.60 26.35 -9.16
N PHE A 117 31.57 27.20 -9.28
CA PHE A 117 31.65 28.56 -9.79
C PHE A 117 31.68 29.63 -8.69
N ASP A 118 31.69 29.24 -7.41
CA ASP A 118 31.81 30.18 -6.30
C ASP A 118 33.19 30.86 -6.30
N ALA A 119 33.28 32.08 -5.77
CA ALA A 119 34.50 32.88 -5.77
C ALA A 119 35.65 32.28 -4.92
N ASP A 120 35.35 31.40 -3.96
CA ASP A 120 36.34 30.71 -3.12
C ASP A 120 36.89 29.40 -3.74
N VAL A 121 36.44 29.06 -4.94
CA VAL A 121 36.89 27.85 -5.64
C VAL A 121 38.21 28.13 -6.35
N THR A 122 39.17 27.23 -6.17
CA THR A 122 40.48 27.28 -6.82
C THR A 122 40.66 26.10 -7.78
N SER A 123 41.54 26.25 -8.77
CA SER A 123 41.93 25.16 -9.66
C SER A 123 43.10 24.39 -9.07
N GLY A 124 42.91 23.09 -8.85
CA GLY A 124 43.93 22.14 -8.39
C GLY A 124 44.80 21.55 -9.50
N GLY A 125 44.47 21.86 -10.76
CA GLY A 125 45.16 21.34 -11.95
C GLY A 125 44.20 20.85 -13.03
N ASP A 126 44.74 20.71 -14.24
CA ASP A 126 44.05 20.14 -15.40
C ASP A 126 44.61 18.75 -15.69
N PHE A 127 43.73 17.82 -16.05
CA PHE A 127 44.00 16.42 -16.30
C PHE A 127 43.45 16.03 -17.66
N VAL A 128 44.12 15.12 -18.36
CA VAL A 128 43.65 14.58 -19.63
C VAL A 128 43.30 13.11 -19.46
N ALA A 129 42.19 12.70 -20.08
CA ALA A 129 41.77 11.31 -20.18
C ALA A 129 41.56 10.94 -21.65
N GLY A 130 41.83 9.67 -22.00
CA GLY A 130 41.72 9.17 -23.37
C GLY A 130 42.98 9.38 -24.20
N THR A 131 42.92 8.99 -25.47
CA THR A 131 44.04 9.10 -26.43
C THR A 131 43.53 9.60 -27.77
N GLY A 132 44.29 10.47 -28.44
CA GLY A 132 43.96 10.94 -29.78
C GLY A 132 42.73 11.84 -29.80
N ALA A 133 41.79 11.57 -30.71
CA ALA A 133 40.60 12.41 -30.92
C ALA A 133 39.60 12.40 -29.73
N ASP A 134 39.63 11.35 -28.89
CA ASP A 134 38.75 11.22 -27.73
C ASP A 134 39.34 11.85 -26.45
N THR A 135 40.41 12.64 -26.59
CA THR A 135 41.07 13.27 -25.43
C THR A 135 40.15 14.32 -24.82
N ARG A 136 39.81 14.15 -23.54
CA ARG A 136 39.00 15.09 -22.76
C ARG A 136 39.84 15.71 -21.66
N THR A 137 39.66 17.01 -21.43
CA THR A 137 40.31 17.72 -20.33
C THR A 137 39.35 17.81 -19.15
N TYR A 138 39.83 17.45 -17.96
CA TYR A 138 39.12 17.56 -16.69
C TYR A 138 39.87 18.52 -15.78
N ARG A 139 39.17 19.46 -15.16
CA ARG A 139 39.73 20.37 -14.16
C ARG A 139 39.30 19.95 -12.76
N LEU A 140 40.25 19.95 -11.83
CA LEU A 140 39.97 19.77 -10.41
C LEU A 140 39.61 21.12 -9.78
N PHE A 141 38.36 21.30 -9.41
CA PHE A 141 37.86 22.47 -8.69
C PHE A 141 37.83 22.17 -7.19
N GLU A 142 38.48 23.00 -6.39
CA GLU A 142 38.70 22.78 -4.97
C GLU A 142 38.08 23.91 -4.14
N SER A 143 37.33 23.57 -3.07
CA SER A 143 36.71 24.54 -2.16
C SER A 143 37.03 24.22 -0.69
N PRO A 144 37.32 25.25 0.14
CA PRO A 144 37.51 25.08 1.58
C PRO A 144 36.19 24.91 2.35
N LYS A 145 35.04 25.15 1.72
CA LYS A 145 33.72 24.97 2.36
C LYS A 145 33.42 23.50 2.58
N LEU A 146 32.91 23.17 3.77
CA LEU A 146 32.45 21.82 4.08
C LEU A 146 31.22 21.45 3.22
N PRO A 147 31.16 20.23 2.66
CA PRO A 147 29.95 19.72 1.99
C PRO A 147 28.82 19.52 3.00
N ALA A 148 27.56 19.56 2.55
CA ALA A 148 26.40 19.22 3.39
C ALA A 148 26.47 17.75 3.89
N GLU A 149 25.76 17.41 4.97
CA GLU A 149 25.81 16.07 5.61
C GLU A 149 25.41 14.90 4.70
N ASP A 150 24.67 15.15 3.62
CA ASP A 150 24.26 14.18 2.60
C ASP A 150 25.05 14.31 1.29
N GLU A 151 25.84 15.38 1.12
CA GLU A 151 26.63 15.64 -0.07
C GLU A 151 27.98 14.92 -0.02
N LEU A 152 28.36 14.26 -1.12
CA LEU A 152 29.68 13.66 -1.26
C LEU A 152 30.78 14.74 -1.24
N PRO A 153 31.80 14.61 -0.38
CA PRO A 153 32.93 15.54 -0.37
C PRO A 153 33.71 15.58 -1.71
N TYR A 154 33.68 14.50 -2.48
CA TYR A 154 34.30 14.40 -3.79
C TYR A 154 33.27 14.02 -4.86
N VAL A 155 33.22 14.78 -5.95
CA VAL A 155 32.40 14.50 -7.13
C VAL A 155 33.30 14.38 -8.35
N SER A 156 33.04 13.43 -9.23
CA SER A 156 33.83 13.21 -10.44
C SER A 156 32.92 13.02 -11.64
N GLY A 157 32.96 13.98 -12.56
CA GLY A 157 32.36 13.86 -13.89
C GLY A 157 33.12 12.88 -14.79
N TYR A 158 34.33 12.46 -14.41
CA TYR A 158 35.11 11.43 -15.13
C TYR A 158 34.55 10.01 -14.87
N THR A 159 34.16 9.73 -13.63
CA THR A 159 33.70 8.40 -13.20
C THR A 159 32.20 8.33 -12.93
N ASP A 160 31.48 9.45 -13.10
CA ASP A 160 30.11 9.69 -12.64
C ASP A 160 29.90 9.57 -11.12
N SER A 161 30.97 9.50 -10.32
CA SER A 161 30.90 9.42 -8.86
C SER A 161 30.37 10.71 -8.26
N GLY A 162 29.35 10.61 -7.40
CA GLY A 162 28.72 11.77 -6.76
C GLY A 162 27.99 12.73 -7.69
N VAL A 163 27.94 12.43 -8.98
CA VAL A 163 27.05 13.10 -9.92
C VAL A 163 25.65 12.60 -9.59
N VAL A 164 24.92 13.34 -8.77
CA VAL A 164 23.47 13.16 -8.66
C VAL A 164 22.93 13.54 -10.02
N ARG A 165 22.87 12.57 -10.94
CA ARG A 165 22.15 12.71 -12.19
C ARG A 165 20.78 13.23 -11.75
N PRO A 166 20.35 14.42 -12.20
CA PRO A 166 19.06 14.98 -11.78
C PRO A 166 18.08 13.85 -11.98
N SER A 167 17.58 13.30 -10.87
CA SER A 167 17.09 11.93 -10.79
C SER A 167 15.75 11.84 -11.50
N ASP A 168 15.79 11.93 -12.83
CA ASP A 168 14.70 12.22 -13.74
C ASP A 168 13.52 12.91 -13.04
N ARG A 169 13.82 14.01 -12.31
CA ARG A 169 12.87 14.67 -11.40
C ARG A 169 11.62 15.11 -12.15
N ARG A 170 11.71 15.14 -13.48
CA ARG A 170 10.64 15.50 -14.39
C ARG A 170 9.48 14.52 -14.42
N ARG A 171 9.56 13.24 -14.04
CA ARG A 171 8.36 12.36 -14.04
C ARG A 171 8.36 11.24 -13.01
N TRP A 172 8.45 11.57 -11.73
CA TRP A 172 8.15 10.60 -10.65
C TRP A 172 6.81 9.87 -10.88
N TYR A 173 5.81 10.59 -11.41
CA TYR A 173 4.50 10.06 -11.83
C TYR A 173 4.51 9.07 -13.02
N ARG A 174 5.60 9.00 -13.82
CA ARG A 174 5.75 7.99 -14.88
C ARG A 174 6.45 6.73 -14.42
N SER A 175 6.99 6.69 -13.21
CA SER A 175 7.50 5.42 -12.71
C SER A 175 6.33 4.41 -12.66
N PRO A 176 6.54 3.15 -13.07
CA PRO A 176 5.49 2.13 -13.00
C PRO A 176 5.00 1.91 -11.56
N ALA A 177 5.80 2.29 -10.55
CA ALA A 177 5.41 2.27 -9.14
C ALA A 177 4.21 3.18 -8.84
N TRP A 178 4.24 4.42 -9.35
CA TRP A 178 3.11 5.35 -9.20
C TRP A 178 1.87 4.87 -9.96
N GLY A 179 2.04 4.31 -11.16
CA GLY A 179 0.94 3.70 -11.90
C GLY A 179 0.24 2.57 -11.12
N ILE A 180 1.02 1.70 -10.46
CA ILE A 180 0.50 0.61 -9.62
C ILE A 180 -0.21 1.17 -8.36
N GLY A 181 0.39 2.17 -7.70
CA GLY A 181 -0.23 2.79 -6.53
C GLY A 181 -1.54 3.50 -6.85
N LEU A 182 -1.59 4.25 -7.96
CA LEU A 182 -2.80 4.93 -8.43
C LEU A 182 -3.89 3.94 -8.87
N SER A 183 -3.52 2.85 -9.57
CA SER A 183 -4.50 1.82 -9.92
C SER A 183 -5.05 1.11 -8.69
N GLY A 184 -4.22 0.88 -7.67
CA GLY A 184 -4.65 0.39 -6.36
C GLY A 184 -5.65 1.32 -5.67
N GLY A 185 -5.34 2.61 -5.63
CA GLY A 185 -6.25 3.63 -5.08
C GLY A 185 -7.57 3.69 -5.85
N ALA A 186 -7.53 3.69 -7.18
CA ALA A 186 -8.73 3.66 -8.01
C ALA A 186 -9.58 2.42 -7.76
N LEU A 187 -8.96 1.24 -7.64
CA LEU A 187 -9.66 -0.01 -7.33
C LEU A 187 -10.34 0.02 -5.96
N PHE A 188 -9.66 0.59 -4.96
CA PHE A 188 -10.22 0.77 -3.62
C PHE A 188 -11.48 1.66 -3.66
N PHE A 189 -11.41 2.82 -4.30
CA PHE A 189 -12.55 3.73 -4.42
C PHE A 189 -13.68 3.15 -5.25
N LEU A 190 -13.35 2.37 -6.29
CA LEU A 190 -14.34 1.67 -7.10
C LEU A 190 -15.14 0.67 -6.25
N ALA A 191 -14.45 -0.09 -5.40
CA ALA A 191 -15.09 -1.04 -4.51
C ALA A 191 -15.91 -0.35 -3.40
N ALA A 192 -15.40 0.75 -2.84
CA ALA A 192 -16.15 1.58 -1.88
C ALA A 192 -17.41 2.17 -2.52
N PHE A 193 -17.32 2.68 -3.75
CA PHE A 193 -18.46 3.16 -4.51
C PHE A 193 -19.47 2.05 -4.77
N SER A 194 -19.02 0.84 -5.12
CA SER A 194 -19.89 -0.31 -5.30
C SER A 194 -20.67 -0.65 -4.03
N LEU A 195 -20.03 -0.62 -2.85
CA LEU A 195 -20.70 -0.89 -1.58
C LEU A 195 -21.75 0.17 -1.26
N LEU A 196 -21.40 1.45 -1.42
CA LEU A 196 -22.30 2.58 -1.19
C LEU A 196 -23.51 2.51 -2.14
N TRP A 197 -23.26 2.18 -3.41
CA TRP A 197 -24.28 2.03 -4.43
C TRP A 197 -25.25 0.90 -4.12
N THR A 198 -24.73 -0.28 -3.76
CA THR A 198 -25.57 -1.42 -3.37
C THR A 198 -26.44 -1.06 -2.18
N ALA A 199 -25.87 -0.45 -1.13
CA ALA A 199 -26.62 0.00 0.04
C ALA A 199 -27.75 0.99 -0.32
N SER A 200 -27.44 2.04 -1.09
CA SER A 200 -28.44 3.03 -1.52
C SER A 200 -29.55 2.40 -2.39
N SER A 201 -29.19 1.45 -3.26
CA SER A 201 -30.17 0.71 -4.08
C SER A 201 -31.19 -0.06 -3.24
N PHE A 202 -30.75 -0.69 -2.14
CA PHE A 202 -31.65 -1.39 -1.23
C PHE A 202 -32.56 -0.42 -0.46
N SER A 203 -32.04 0.73 -0.02
CA SER A 203 -32.86 1.74 0.66
C SER A 203 -33.96 2.29 -0.26
N LEU A 204 -33.61 2.62 -1.52
CA LEU A 204 -34.58 3.09 -2.50
C LEU A 204 -35.59 2.01 -2.90
N ALA A 205 -35.15 0.76 -3.04
CA ALA A 205 -36.06 -0.36 -3.30
C ALA A 205 -37.08 -0.55 -2.17
N TYR A 206 -36.64 -0.41 -0.93
CA TYR A 206 -37.54 -0.40 0.23
C TYR A 206 -38.54 0.74 0.15
N ASP A 207 -38.12 1.96 -0.18
CA ASP A 207 -39.01 3.11 -0.30
C ASP A 207 -40.02 2.97 -1.44
N LEU A 208 -39.61 2.38 -2.57
CA LEU A 208 -40.51 2.02 -3.66
C LEU A 208 -41.57 1.04 -3.16
N LEU A 209 -41.16 -0.06 -2.52
CA LEU A 209 -42.08 -1.10 -2.04
C LEU A 209 -42.99 -0.63 -0.91
N ALA A 210 -42.51 0.26 -0.05
CA ALA A 210 -43.29 0.87 1.01
C ALA A 210 -44.25 1.97 0.49
N ASN A 211 -44.35 2.16 -0.83
CA ASN A 211 -45.16 3.16 -1.50
C ASN A 211 -44.86 4.59 -1.04
N ARG A 212 -43.58 4.89 -0.77
CA ARG A 212 -43.13 6.20 -0.25
C ARG A 212 -42.71 7.15 -1.36
N GLN A 213 -42.39 6.63 -2.56
CA GLN A 213 -42.05 7.42 -3.74
C GLN A 213 -43.06 7.19 -4.88
N ILE A 214 -44.14 7.97 -4.88
CA ILE A 214 -45.26 7.80 -5.83
C ILE A 214 -44.79 7.94 -7.29
N GLU A 215 -43.94 8.94 -7.58
CA GLU A 215 -43.49 9.21 -8.96
C GLU A 215 -42.59 8.11 -9.51
N ASP A 216 -41.61 7.66 -8.73
CA ASP A 216 -40.71 6.59 -9.14
C ASP A 216 -41.37 5.21 -9.06
N GLY A 217 -42.37 5.04 -8.20
CA GLY A 217 -43.23 3.86 -8.14
C GLY A 217 -44.02 3.64 -9.45
N GLN A 218 -44.51 4.70 -10.10
CA GLN A 218 -45.16 4.60 -11.42
C GLN A 218 -44.18 4.20 -12.53
N LYS A 219 -42.96 4.72 -12.50
CA LYS A 219 -41.90 4.32 -13.43
C LYS A 219 -41.44 2.87 -13.18
N PHE A 220 -41.41 2.45 -11.92
CA PHE A 220 -41.05 1.08 -11.56
C PHE A 220 -42.12 0.09 -12.02
N SER A 221 -43.38 0.34 -11.69
CA SER A 221 -44.48 -0.57 -12.01
C SER A 221 -44.61 -0.79 -13.53
N SER A 222 -44.38 0.26 -14.34
CA SER A 222 -44.36 0.17 -15.80
C SER A 222 -43.14 -0.58 -16.37
N SER A 223 -42.08 -0.78 -15.58
CA SER A 223 -40.88 -1.54 -15.97
C SER A 223 -40.97 -3.05 -15.67
N LEU A 224 -41.90 -3.47 -14.80
CA LEU A 224 -42.04 -4.86 -14.40
C LEU A 224 -42.53 -5.74 -15.56
N PRO A 225 -41.95 -6.95 -15.75
CA PRO A 225 -42.51 -7.92 -16.68
C PRO A 225 -43.90 -8.36 -16.19
N LEU A 226 -44.84 -8.48 -17.12
CA LEU A 226 -46.18 -8.97 -16.79
C LEU A 226 -46.08 -10.41 -16.30
N PRO A 227 -46.73 -10.77 -15.18
CA PRO A 227 -46.78 -12.16 -14.75
C PRO A 227 -47.43 -13.03 -15.85
N ALA A 228 -46.90 -14.24 -16.03
CA ALA A 228 -47.51 -15.22 -16.93
C ALA A 228 -48.93 -15.54 -16.46
N CYS A 229 -49.91 -15.48 -17.37
CA CYS A 229 -51.30 -15.81 -17.05
C CYS A 229 -51.38 -17.26 -16.54
N PRO A 230 -52.01 -17.54 -15.39
CA PRO A 230 -52.28 -18.92 -15.00
C PRO A 230 -53.19 -19.58 -16.04
N ALA A 231 -52.83 -20.79 -16.47
CA ALA A 231 -53.62 -21.57 -17.42
C ALA A 231 -54.88 -22.12 -16.71
N GLY A 232 -55.97 -21.35 -16.61
CA GLY A 232 -57.20 -21.92 -16.03
C GLY A 232 -58.37 -21.03 -15.59
N GLY A 233 -58.62 -19.84 -16.13
CA GLY A 233 -59.89 -19.13 -15.88
C GLY A 233 -60.00 -18.38 -14.56
N GLY A 234 -58.93 -18.31 -13.74
CA GLY A 234 -58.99 -17.77 -12.38
C GLY A 234 -59.31 -16.27 -12.31
N PRO A 235 -59.81 -15.75 -11.18
CA PRO A 235 -60.09 -14.32 -10.98
C PRO A 235 -58.87 -13.41 -11.26
N ASP A 236 -57.66 -13.94 -11.12
CA ASP A 236 -56.38 -13.26 -11.40
C ASP A 236 -56.02 -13.19 -12.91
N GLN A 237 -56.73 -13.92 -13.77
CA GLN A 237 -56.47 -13.94 -15.22
C GLN A 237 -56.81 -12.60 -15.90
N LYS A 238 -57.80 -11.86 -15.39
CA LYS A 238 -58.14 -10.51 -15.88
C LYS A 238 -57.02 -9.48 -15.70
N ALA A 239 -56.15 -9.69 -14.71
CA ALA A 239 -54.98 -8.83 -14.49
C ALA A 239 -53.86 -9.11 -15.52
N CYS A 240 -53.77 -10.35 -16.01
CA CYS A 240 -52.68 -10.80 -16.87
C CYS A 240 -53.02 -10.73 -18.38
N GLU A 241 -54.29 -10.91 -18.78
CA GLU A 241 -54.73 -10.95 -20.19
C GLU A 241 -54.68 -9.61 -20.93
N THR A 242 -54.66 -8.47 -20.22
CA THR A 242 -54.95 -7.16 -20.85
C THR A 242 -53.75 -6.39 -21.37
N ALA A 243 -52.54 -6.94 -21.43
CA ALA A 243 -51.35 -6.10 -21.56
C ALA A 243 -50.38 -6.40 -22.73
N ALA A 244 -50.31 -7.62 -23.26
CA ALA A 244 -49.47 -7.91 -24.44
C ALA A 244 -50.31 -8.09 -25.73
N ASP A 245 -51.39 -8.85 -25.65
CA ASP A 245 -52.23 -9.14 -26.82
C ASP A 245 -53.21 -8.01 -27.17
N THR A 246 -53.57 -7.16 -26.22
CA THR A 246 -54.34 -5.92 -26.45
C THR A 246 -53.53 -4.79 -27.07
N LEU A 247 -52.19 -4.85 -27.00
CA LEU A 247 -51.30 -3.88 -27.64
C LEU A 247 -51.01 -4.25 -29.10
N LYS A 248 -51.09 -5.54 -29.45
CA LYS A 248 -50.96 -6.00 -30.84
C LYS A 248 -52.08 -5.39 -31.69
N GLY A 249 -51.72 -4.63 -32.71
CA GLY A 249 -52.66 -4.03 -33.67
C GLY A 249 -53.20 -2.64 -33.30
N LYS A 250 -52.81 -2.05 -32.16
CA LYS A 250 -53.15 -0.66 -31.81
C LYS A 250 -52.05 0.30 -32.24
N SER A 251 -52.43 1.50 -32.72
CA SER A 251 -51.51 2.59 -33.08
C SER A 251 -52.05 3.94 -32.62
N GLY A 252 -51.18 4.95 -32.56
CA GLY A 252 -51.54 6.31 -32.16
C GLY A 252 -52.11 6.38 -30.74
N THR A 253 -53.14 7.21 -30.54
CA THR A 253 -53.77 7.47 -29.24
C THR A 253 -54.32 6.21 -28.55
N ALA A 254 -54.85 5.25 -29.31
CA ALA A 254 -55.37 4.00 -28.77
C ALA A 254 -54.28 3.10 -28.16
N LEU A 255 -53.05 3.18 -28.67
CA LEU A 255 -51.89 2.50 -28.09
C LEU A 255 -51.44 3.20 -26.81
N ASP A 256 -51.42 4.52 -26.81
CA ASP A 256 -51.03 5.33 -25.64
C ASP A 256 -52.02 5.17 -24.48
N ASP A 257 -53.33 5.15 -24.75
CA ASP A 257 -54.36 4.91 -23.74
C ASP A 257 -54.30 3.48 -23.18
N ALA A 258 -53.99 2.50 -24.03
CA ALA A 258 -53.77 1.12 -23.60
C ALA A 258 -52.53 0.99 -22.70
N ARG A 259 -51.43 1.70 -23.02
CA ARG A 259 -50.23 1.78 -22.18
C ARG A 259 -50.53 2.43 -20.84
N LYS A 260 -51.20 3.59 -20.82
CA LYS A 260 -51.60 4.28 -19.58
C LYS A 260 -52.49 3.41 -18.69
N SER A 261 -53.46 2.71 -19.27
CA SER A 261 -54.36 1.81 -18.53
C SER A 261 -53.60 0.61 -17.93
N ARG A 262 -52.66 0.04 -18.68
CA ARG A 262 -51.77 -1.02 -18.19
C ARG A 262 -50.88 -0.52 -17.05
N ASP A 263 -50.22 0.62 -17.24
CA ASP A 263 -49.29 1.18 -16.25
C ASP A 263 -50.03 1.56 -14.96
N LYS A 264 -51.26 2.06 -15.07
CA LYS A 264 -52.14 2.27 -13.92
C LYS A 264 -52.47 0.97 -13.19
N LYS A 265 -52.87 -0.09 -13.89
CA LYS A 265 -53.15 -1.39 -13.26
C LYS A 265 -51.92 -1.98 -12.58
N LEU A 266 -50.75 -1.87 -13.20
CA LEU A 266 -49.48 -2.32 -12.61
C LEU A 266 -49.13 -1.49 -11.37
N TYR A 267 -49.37 -0.19 -11.40
CA TYR A 267 -49.20 0.68 -10.23
C TYR A 267 -50.17 0.33 -9.11
N ASP A 268 -51.46 0.12 -9.40
CA ASP A 268 -52.46 -0.24 -8.39
C ASP A 268 -52.09 -1.60 -7.76
N LEU A 269 -51.70 -2.59 -8.57
CA LEU A 269 -51.22 -3.89 -8.09
C LEU A 269 -49.98 -3.75 -7.19
N PHE A 270 -49.01 -2.92 -7.60
CA PHE A 270 -47.80 -2.67 -6.85
C PHE A 270 -48.06 -1.89 -5.55
N SER A 271 -48.92 -0.88 -5.59
CA SER A 271 -49.32 -0.06 -4.43
C SER A 271 -49.98 -0.92 -3.34
N ASP A 272 -50.75 -1.92 -3.74
CA ASP A 272 -51.42 -2.84 -2.81
C ASP A 272 -50.48 -3.96 -2.33
N GLN A 273 -49.69 -4.55 -3.23
CA GLN A 273 -48.84 -5.70 -2.92
C GLN A 273 -47.51 -5.32 -2.27
N GLY A 274 -46.92 -4.17 -2.61
CA GLY A 274 -45.62 -3.72 -2.14
C GLY A 274 -45.53 -3.67 -0.61
N PRO A 275 -46.39 -2.90 0.08
CA PRO A 275 -46.38 -2.82 1.55
C PRO A 275 -46.62 -4.17 2.21
N THR A 276 -47.55 -4.96 1.67
CA THR A 276 -47.85 -6.33 2.13
C THR A 276 -46.63 -7.24 2.00
N CYS A 277 -45.85 -7.09 0.92
CA CYS A 277 -44.62 -7.83 0.71
C CYS A 277 -43.52 -7.42 1.68
N VAL A 278 -43.36 -6.12 1.97
CA VAL A 278 -42.41 -5.64 2.98
C VAL A 278 -42.73 -6.25 4.34
N GLU A 279 -43.99 -6.13 4.79
CA GLU A 279 -44.42 -6.69 6.08
C GLU A 279 -44.19 -8.21 6.15
N ARG A 280 -44.54 -8.93 5.08
CA ARG A 280 -44.36 -10.38 4.98
C ARG A 280 -42.87 -10.78 5.01
N LEU A 281 -42.01 -10.09 4.26
CA LEU A 281 -40.58 -10.37 4.24
C LEU A 281 -39.95 -10.08 5.61
N THR A 282 -40.35 -9.02 6.29
CA THR A 282 -39.88 -8.71 7.65
C THR A 282 -40.32 -9.78 8.64
N LYS A 283 -41.60 -10.19 8.60
CA LYS A 283 -42.10 -11.28 9.44
C LYS A 283 -41.32 -12.57 9.19
N TRP A 284 -41.10 -12.90 7.92
CA TRP A 284 -40.34 -14.08 7.55
C TRP A 284 -38.88 -14.00 8.03
N ALA A 285 -38.24 -12.84 7.91
CA ALA A 285 -36.87 -12.62 8.40
C ALA A 285 -36.75 -12.79 9.92
N ASP A 286 -37.76 -12.35 10.69
CA ASP A 286 -37.78 -12.58 12.13
C ASP A 286 -38.03 -14.07 12.48
N GLU A 287 -38.82 -14.79 11.67
CA GLU A 287 -39.08 -16.24 11.83
C GLU A 287 -37.91 -17.14 11.40
N THR A 288 -37.05 -16.69 10.47
CA THR A 288 -35.90 -17.47 9.97
C THR A 288 -34.67 -17.39 10.86
N LYS A 289 -34.59 -16.42 11.75
CA LYS A 289 -33.53 -16.35 12.77
C LYS A 289 -33.41 -17.69 13.50
N PRO A 290 -32.19 -18.21 13.72
CA PRO A 290 -32.01 -19.46 14.43
C PRO A 290 -32.69 -19.36 15.81
N PRO A 291 -33.72 -20.18 16.08
CA PRO A 291 -34.44 -20.08 17.34
C PRO A 291 -33.54 -20.52 18.50
N VAL A 292 -33.76 -19.95 19.67
CA VAL A 292 -33.07 -20.35 20.90
C VAL A 292 -33.31 -21.83 21.22
N ASP A 293 -34.48 -22.37 20.84
CA ASP A 293 -34.78 -23.80 20.89
C ASP A 293 -35.13 -24.35 19.49
N PRO A 294 -34.32 -25.24 18.90
CA PRO A 294 -34.58 -25.83 17.58
C PRO A 294 -35.91 -26.60 17.50
N LYS A 295 -36.48 -27.06 18.63
CA LYS A 295 -37.75 -27.79 18.65
C LYS A 295 -38.98 -26.92 18.42
N THR A 296 -38.84 -25.60 18.52
CA THR A 296 -39.97 -24.66 18.37
C THR A 296 -40.22 -24.22 16.93
N LYS A 297 -39.37 -24.63 15.97
CA LYS A 297 -39.48 -24.17 14.59
C LYS A 297 -40.64 -24.85 13.87
N LYS A 298 -41.75 -24.14 13.70
CA LYS A 298 -42.87 -24.59 12.88
C LYS A 298 -42.45 -24.63 11.40
N PRO A 299 -42.73 -25.71 10.65
CA PRO A 299 -42.45 -25.73 9.22
C PRO A 299 -43.27 -24.64 8.51
N ILE A 300 -42.60 -23.88 7.64
CA ILE A 300 -43.25 -22.89 6.79
C ILE A 300 -44.12 -23.64 5.77
N SER A 301 -45.37 -23.22 5.60
CA SER A 301 -46.27 -23.85 4.63
C SER A 301 -45.76 -23.63 3.20
N ALA A 302 -46.03 -24.56 2.29
CA ALA A 302 -45.61 -24.42 0.89
C ALA A 302 -46.19 -23.15 0.22
N ASP A 303 -47.41 -22.77 0.60
CA ASP A 303 -48.07 -21.54 0.13
C ASP A 303 -47.38 -20.27 0.66
N ASP A 304 -47.02 -20.25 1.95
CA ASP A 304 -46.25 -19.13 2.51
C ASP A 304 -44.86 -19.03 1.89
N GLN A 305 -44.21 -20.17 1.64
CA GLN A 305 -42.93 -20.20 0.93
C GLN A 305 -43.04 -19.62 -0.49
N ALA A 306 -44.08 -19.98 -1.24
CA ALA A 306 -44.30 -19.44 -2.59
C ALA A 306 -44.53 -17.92 -2.56
N LYS A 307 -45.33 -17.43 -1.62
CA LYS A 307 -45.58 -15.98 -1.43
C LYS A 307 -44.32 -15.23 -1.00
N ASN A 308 -43.51 -15.83 -0.13
CA ASN A 308 -42.24 -15.26 0.29
C ASN A 308 -41.24 -15.17 -0.87
N LEU A 309 -41.17 -16.21 -1.71
CA LEU A 309 -40.36 -16.21 -2.94
C LEU A 309 -40.84 -15.15 -3.95
N PHE A 310 -42.15 -14.96 -4.08
CA PHE A 310 -42.71 -13.89 -4.91
C PHE A 310 -42.30 -12.50 -4.42
N CYS A 311 -42.45 -12.22 -3.12
CA CYS A 311 -42.05 -10.92 -2.56
C CYS A 311 -40.54 -10.68 -2.66
N LEU A 312 -39.71 -11.73 -2.53
CA LEU A 312 -38.28 -11.66 -2.77
C LEU A 312 -37.94 -11.33 -4.22
N ALA A 313 -38.65 -11.93 -5.19
CA ALA A 313 -38.48 -11.61 -6.60
C ALA A 313 -38.84 -10.14 -6.87
N LEU A 314 -39.96 -9.67 -6.33
CA LEU A 314 -40.39 -8.28 -6.45
C LEU A 314 -39.38 -7.30 -5.84
N LEU A 315 -38.78 -7.64 -4.70
CA LEU A 315 -37.68 -6.87 -4.11
C LEU A 315 -36.45 -6.85 -5.01
N GLY A 316 -36.06 -7.98 -5.58
CA GLY A 316 -34.94 -8.05 -6.52
C GLY A 316 -35.14 -7.12 -7.72
N ASP A 317 -36.36 -7.09 -8.28
CA ASP A 317 -36.71 -6.19 -9.36
C ASP A 317 -36.69 -4.72 -8.92
N ALA A 318 -37.19 -4.40 -7.71
CA ALA A 318 -37.15 -3.05 -7.15
C ALA A 318 -35.71 -2.56 -6.93
N VAL A 319 -34.83 -3.42 -6.41
CA VAL A 319 -33.40 -3.14 -6.22
C VAL A 319 -32.71 -2.89 -7.56
N LYS A 320 -32.99 -3.72 -8.56
CA LYS A 320 -32.46 -3.56 -9.91
C LYS A 320 -32.90 -2.22 -10.53
N PHE A 321 -34.17 -1.87 -10.40
CA PHE A 321 -34.71 -0.61 -10.89
C PHE A 321 -34.14 0.60 -10.15
N ALA A 322 -34.07 0.55 -8.82
CA ALA A 322 -33.46 1.59 -8.00
C ALA A 322 -32.00 1.82 -8.38
N ALA A 323 -31.23 0.74 -8.56
CA ALA A 323 -29.85 0.79 -9.02
C ALA A 323 -29.73 1.40 -10.42
N GLN A 324 -30.67 1.15 -11.34
CA GLN A 324 -30.67 1.77 -12.66
C GLN A 324 -30.97 3.27 -12.62
N ASN A 325 -31.84 3.71 -11.69
CA ASN A 325 -32.21 5.12 -11.55
C ASN A 325 -31.23 5.95 -10.71
N LEU A 326 -30.44 5.31 -9.85
CA LEU A 326 -29.32 5.95 -9.16
C LEU A 326 -28.23 6.45 -10.13
N VAL A 327 -28.22 5.93 -11.36
CA VAL A 327 -27.33 6.42 -12.42
C VAL A 327 -27.67 7.87 -12.70
N ILE A 328 -26.79 8.75 -12.19
CA ILE A 328 -26.68 10.14 -12.61
C ILE A 328 -26.76 10.12 -14.13
N LYS A 329 -27.79 10.75 -14.72
CA LYS A 329 -27.87 11.03 -16.15
C LYS A 329 -26.71 11.94 -16.52
N ALA A 330 -25.54 11.35 -16.67
CA ALA A 330 -24.34 12.02 -17.09
C ALA A 330 -24.29 11.87 -18.60
N ASP A 331 -24.70 12.91 -19.34
CA ASP A 331 -24.61 13.01 -20.80
C ASP A 331 -23.16 13.00 -21.34
N THR A 332 -22.17 12.71 -20.48
CA THR A 332 -20.77 12.65 -20.83
C THR A 332 -20.31 11.19 -20.97
N TRP A 333 -19.34 10.94 -21.84
CA TRP A 333 -18.74 9.61 -22.01
C TRP A 333 -18.19 9.02 -20.70
N VAL A 334 -17.69 9.87 -19.79
CA VAL A 334 -17.24 9.46 -18.44
C VAL A 334 -18.42 8.90 -17.63
N GLY A 335 -19.59 9.52 -17.77
CA GLY A 335 -20.85 9.04 -17.20
C GLY A 335 -21.22 7.65 -17.69
N HIS A 336 -21.20 7.42 -19.00
CA HIS A 336 -21.47 6.10 -19.57
C HIS A 336 -20.45 5.04 -19.15
N ALA A 337 -19.16 5.38 -19.06
CA ALA A 337 -18.14 4.47 -18.57
C ALA A 337 -18.35 4.12 -17.09
N ALA A 338 -18.64 5.11 -16.24
CA ALA A 338 -18.97 4.89 -14.83
C ALA A 338 -20.23 4.04 -14.66
N GLN A 339 -21.25 4.27 -15.49
CA GLN A 339 -22.47 3.47 -15.53
C GLN A 339 -22.19 2.02 -15.95
N PHE A 340 -21.40 1.82 -17.01
CA PHE A 340 -21.05 0.47 -17.47
C PHE A 340 -20.27 -0.29 -16.40
N VAL A 341 -19.24 0.34 -15.81
CA VAL A 341 -18.44 -0.28 -14.75
C VAL A 341 -19.28 -0.52 -13.51
N GLY A 342 -20.09 0.45 -13.09
CA GLY A 342 -21.02 0.31 -11.97
C GLY A 342 -22.01 -0.84 -12.20
N TRP A 343 -22.54 -0.98 -13.40
CA TRP A 343 -23.47 -2.06 -13.74
C TRP A 343 -22.78 -3.43 -13.85
N TRP A 344 -21.55 -3.46 -14.37
CA TRP A 344 -20.74 -4.66 -14.41
C TRP A 344 -20.40 -5.17 -13.00
N LEU A 345 -20.04 -4.27 -12.09
CA LEU A 345 -19.81 -4.58 -10.67
C LEU A 345 -21.11 -4.97 -9.96
N PHE A 346 -22.19 -4.24 -10.19
CA PHE A 346 -23.48 -4.50 -9.57
C PHE A 346 -24.06 -5.85 -10.00
N GLY A 347 -23.95 -6.21 -11.28
CA GLY A 347 -24.36 -7.52 -11.80
C GLY A 347 -23.57 -8.69 -11.22
N TRP A 348 -22.38 -8.45 -10.66
CA TRP A 348 -21.63 -9.45 -9.89
C TRP A 348 -22.10 -9.59 -8.43
N HIS A 349 -22.95 -8.69 -7.93
CA HIS A 349 -23.33 -8.63 -6.51
C HIS A 349 -24.82 -8.86 -6.28
N VAL A 350 -25.65 -8.46 -7.25
CA VAL A 350 -27.10 -8.64 -7.18
C VAL A 350 -27.51 -9.76 -8.14
N PRO A 351 -27.86 -10.94 -7.61
CA PRO A 351 -28.27 -12.07 -8.41
C PRO A 351 -29.57 -11.75 -9.15
N THR A 352 -29.59 -12.03 -10.46
CA THR A 352 -30.75 -11.73 -11.33
C THR A 352 -31.97 -12.59 -11.03
N SER A 353 -31.82 -13.64 -10.24
CA SER A 353 -32.92 -14.43 -9.67
C SER A 353 -33.06 -14.06 -8.18
N GLY A 354 -34.17 -13.41 -7.79
CA GLY A 354 -34.40 -12.82 -6.45
C GLY A 354 -34.31 -13.74 -5.23
N ALA A 355 -33.82 -14.97 -5.37
CA ALA A 355 -33.59 -15.92 -4.27
C ALA A 355 -32.15 -15.96 -3.73
N GLN A 356 -31.16 -15.32 -4.36
CA GLN A 356 -29.76 -15.47 -3.93
C GLN A 356 -29.26 -14.31 -3.05
N ALA A 357 -28.25 -14.59 -2.24
CA ALA A 357 -27.63 -13.68 -1.29
C ALA A 357 -26.91 -12.50 -1.98
N VAL A 358 -26.93 -11.35 -1.33
CA VAL A 358 -26.10 -10.19 -1.66
C VAL A 358 -24.71 -10.44 -1.08
N SER A 359 -23.70 -10.46 -1.95
CA SER A 359 -22.33 -10.65 -1.50
C SER A 359 -21.57 -9.33 -1.45
N LEU A 360 -21.20 -8.90 -0.25
CA LEU A 360 -20.20 -7.84 -0.05
C LEU A 360 -18.77 -8.39 -0.07
N GLY A 361 -18.60 -9.70 -0.24
CA GLY A 361 -17.29 -10.35 -0.29
C GLY A 361 -16.44 -9.84 -1.44
N MET A 362 -16.99 -9.72 -2.65
CA MET A 362 -16.21 -9.28 -3.80
C MET A 362 -15.74 -7.81 -3.70
N PRO A 363 -16.58 -6.82 -3.37
CA PRO A 363 -16.09 -5.47 -3.07
C PRO A 363 -15.04 -5.44 -1.97
N THR A 364 -15.23 -6.22 -0.90
CA THR A 364 -14.25 -6.33 0.19
C THR A 364 -12.90 -6.85 -0.32
N ALA A 365 -12.90 -7.89 -1.17
CA ALA A 365 -11.69 -8.40 -1.80
C ALA A 365 -11.01 -7.37 -2.72
N LEU A 366 -11.80 -6.61 -3.50
CA LEU A 366 -11.28 -5.55 -4.35
C LEU A 366 -10.68 -4.39 -3.54
N MET A 367 -11.27 -4.04 -2.39
CA MET A 367 -10.69 -3.06 -1.45
C MET A 367 -9.36 -3.58 -0.90
N MET A 368 -9.30 -4.85 -0.46
CA MET A 368 -8.05 -5.50 -0.02
C MET A 368 -6.98 -5.43 -1.11
N LEU A 369 -7.30 -5.83 -2.33
CA LEU A 369 -6.40 -5.78 -3.47
C LEU A 369 -5.94 -4.34 -3.76
N GLY A 370 -6.85 -3.37 -3.68
CA GLY A 370 -6.54 -1.94 -3.86
C GLY A 370 -5.48 -1.46 -2.86
N VAL A 371 -5.64 -1.78 -1.58
CA VAL A 371 -4.65 -1.43 -0.54
C VAL A 371 -3.32 -2.17 -0.76
N ILE A 372 -3.34 -3.45 -1.13
CA ILE A 372 -2.12 -4.21 -1.46
C ILE A 372 -1.36 -3.54 -2.61
N LEU A 373 -2.05 -3.12 -3.67
CA LEU A 373 -1.42 -2.44 -4.81
C LEU A 373 -0.85 -1.07 -4.41
N VAL A 374 -1.53 -0.32 -3.52
CA VAL A 374 -0.98 0.92 -2.94
C VAL A 374 0.33 0.63 -2.20
N LEU A 375 0.36 -0.39 -1.34
CA LEU A 375 1.56 -0.80 -0.62
C LEU A 375 2.69 -1.25 -1.56
N VAL A 376 2.35 -1.95 -2.64
CA VAL A 376 3.30 -2.36 -3.67
C VAL A 376 3.87 -1.16 -4.42
N GLY A 377 3.02 -0.20 -4.78
CA GLY A 377 3.42 1.06 -5.40
C GLY A 377 4.37 1.86 -4.51
N LEU A 378 4.03 1.99 -3.22
CA LEU A 378 4.88 2.65 -2.21
C LEU A 378 6.22 1.92 -2.03
N GLY A 379 6.19 0.59 -1.87
CA GLY A 379 7.40 -0.23 -1.71
C GLY A 379 8.34 -0.08 -2.92
N LYS A 380 7.79 -0.15 -4.13
CA LYS A 380 8.57 -0.01 -5.36
C LYS A 380 9.08 1.42 -5.54
N GLY A 381 8.32 2.42 -5.12
CA GLY A 381 8.70 3.83 -5.19
C GLY A 381 9.82 4.20 -4.23
N VAL A 382 9.80 3.67 -3.00
CA VAL A 382 10.78 4.01 -1.96
C VAL A 382 12.02 3.11 -2.02
N ASN A 383 11.83 1.79 -2.11
CA ASN A 383 12.91 0.80 -2.00
C ASN A 383 13.21 0.05 -3.30
N GLY A 384 12.60 0.45 -4.42
CA GLY A 384 12.85 -0.15 -5.74
C GLY A 384 12.30 -1.57 -5.93
N THR A 385 11.60 -2.13 -4.93
CA THR A 385 11.08 -3.50 -4.94
C THR A 385 9.58 -3.54 -4.59
N PRO A 386 8.76 -4.42 -5.20
CA PRO A 386 7.33 -4.49 -4.92
C PRO A 386 6.97 -4.70 -3.45
N LEU A 387 7.76 -5.50 -2.73
CA LEU A 387 7.59 -5.74 -1.29
C LEU A 387 8.38 -4.74 -0.44
N GLY A 388 8.81 -3.62 -1.02
CA GLY A 388 9.67 -2.64 -0.36
C GLY A 388 9.10 -2.11 0.95
N ALA A 389 7.77 -2.04 1.10
CA ALA A 389 7.12 -1.66 2.35
C ALA A 389 7.40 -2.63 3.51
N LEU A 390 7.86 -3.85 3.22
CA LEU A 390 8.20 -4.89 4.19
C LEU A 390 9.71 -4.94 4.49
N ILE A 391 10.52 -4.08 3.88
CA ILE A 391 11.96 -4.01 4.10
C ILE A 391 12.23 -3.26 5.41
N SER A 392 12.92 -3.93 6.33
CA SER A 392 13.41 -3.34 7.58
C SER A 392 14.58 -2.38 7.32
N PRO A 393 14.96 -1.54 8.31
CA PRO A 393 16.16 -0.69 8.23
C PRO A 393 17.45 -1.48 7.92
N ASN A 394 17.47 -2.77 8.22
CA ASN A 394 18.59 -3.67 7.94
C ASN A 394 18.67 -4.10 6.45
N GLY A 395 17.77 -3.61 5.59
CA GLY A 395 17.75 -3.95 4.16
C GLY A 395 17.22 -5.36 3.84
N ARG A 396 16.58 -6.03 4.81
CA ARG A 396 15.97 -7.37 4.66
C ARG A 396 14.46 -7.31 4.86
N TYR A 397 13.72 -8.26 4.29
CA TYR A 397 12.30 -8.36 4.60
C TYR A 397 12.09 -8.74 6.08
N SER A 398 11.26 -7.97 6.77
CA SER A 398 10.87 -8.23 8.14
C SER A 398 9.61 -9.08 8.18
N LEU A 399 9.70 -10.23 8.85
CA LEU A 399 8.55 -11.08 9.11
C LEU A 399 7.51 -10.34 9.96
N ALA A 400 7.94 -9.64 11.01
CA ALA A 400 7.04 -8.90 11.89
C ALA A 400 6.28 -7.79 11.11
N LEU A 401 6.98 -7.07 10.23
CA LEU A 401 6.34 -6.05 9.38
C LEU A 401 5.34 -6.68 8.42
N ALA A 402 5.67 -7.83 7.81
CA ALA A 402 4.74 -8.59 6.98
C ALA A 402 3.47 -9.00 7.74
N GLN A 403 3.61 -9.53 8.97
CA GLN A 403 2.48 -9.92 9.81
C GLN A 403 1.56 -8.71 10.14
N VAL A 404 2.14 -7.60 10.61
CA VAL A 404 1.38 -6.38 10.93
C VAL A 404 0.68 -5.85 9.69
N THR A 405 1.37 -5.78 8.55
CA THR A 405 0.79 -5.31 7.30
C THR A 405 -0.36 -6.22 6.85
N SER A 406 -0.21 -7.54 6.88
CA SER A 406 -1.27 -8.48 6.48
C SER A 406 -2.51 -8.38 7.38
N TRP A 407 -2.32 -8.32 8.71
CA TRP A 407 -3.43 -8.14 9.66
C TRP A 407 -4.12 -6.79 9.47
N THR A 408 -3.35 -5.72 9.26
CA THR A 408 -3.89 -4.39 9.01
C THR A 408 -4.71 -4.37 7.74
N VAL A 409 -4.18 -4.90 6.62
CA VAL A 409 -4.93 -4.98 5.35
C VAL A 409 -6.22 -5.76 5.56
N LEU A 410 -6.16 -6.96 6.17
CA LEU A 410 -7.34 -7.80 6.36
C LEU A 410 -8.41 -7.13 7.23
N VAL A 411 -8.05 -6.66 8.42
CA VAL A 411 -9.02 -6.12 9.39
C VAL A 411 -9.52 -4.75 8.94
N LEU A 412 -8.63 -3.82 8.59
CA LEU A 412 -9.00 -2.45 8.27
C LEU A 412 -9.91 -2.38 7.04
N THR A 413 -9.58 -3.12 5.97
CA THR A 413 -10.41 -3.10 4.76
C THR A 413 -11.77 -3.74 4.97
N SER A 414 -11.87 -4.78 5.80
CA SER A 414 -13.14 -5.41 6.17
C SER A 414 -14.01 -4.47 6.99
N VAL A 415 -13.43 -3.80 8.00
CA VAL A 415 -14.12 -2.77 8.79
C VAL A 415 -14.60 -1.63 7.89
N MET A 416 -13.74 -1.14 6.99
CA MET A 416 -14.12 -0.08 6.05
C MET A 416 -15.22 -0.52 5.09
N ALA A 417 -15.17 -1.75 4.56
CA ALA A 417 -16.18 -2.27 3.67
C ALA A 417 -17.56 -2.31 4.36
N ILE A 418 -17.61 -2.87 5.57
CA ILE A 418 -18.83 -2.91 6.38
C ILE A 418 -19.31 -1.49 6.71
N ALA A 419 -18.40 -0.61 7.13
CA ALA A 419 -18.74 0.75 7.53
C ALA A 419 -19.28 1.60 6.36
N ILE A 420 -18.70 1.47 5.17
CA ILE A 420 -19.19 2.14 3.96
C ILE A 420 -20.58 1.63 3.59
N PHE A 421 -20.81 0.32 3.67
CA PHE A 421 -22.11 -0.27 3.39
C PHE A 421 -23.18 0.18 4.41
N ASN A 422 -22.89 0.07 5.72
CA ASN A 422 -23.76 0.56 6.80
C ASN A 422 -24.03 2.06 6.65
N GLY A 423 -22.99 2.85 6.34
CA GLY A 423 -23.10 4.29 6.09
C GLY A 423 -24.03 4.62 4.93
N GLY A 424 -23.96 3.86 3.83
CA GLY A 424 -24.87 3.98 2.71
C GLY A 424 -26.32 3.76 3.11
N LEU A 425 -26.60 2.66 3.84
CA LEU A 425 -27.95 2.34 4.31
C LEU A 425 -28.51 3.46 5.21
N VAL A 426 -27.74 3.88 6.22
CA VAL A 426 -28.20 4.88 7.19
C VAL A 426 -28.34 6.26 6.55
N SER A 427 -27.45 6.65 5.63
CA SER A 427 -27.49 7.97 4.98
C SER A 427 -28.79 8.20 4.22
N GLU A 428 -29.28 7.19 3.50
CA GLU A 428 -30.57 7.26 2.79
C GLU A 428 -31.75 7.20 3.76
N MET A 429 -31.67 6.39 4.83
CA MET A 429 -32.70 6.41 5.87
C MET A 429 -32.84 7.78 6.52
N VAL A 430 -31.73 8.45 6.86
CA VAL A 430 -31.77 9.80 7.45
C VAL A 430 -32.40 10.79 6.49
N ARG A 431 -32.08 10.70 5.20
CA ARG A 431 -32.63 11.56 4.14
C ARG A 431 -34.15 11.37 3.98
N ASN A 432 -34.63 10.12 4.05
CA ASN A 432 -36.02 9.78 3.78
C ASN A 432 -36.90 9.79 5.05
N PHE A 433 -36.31 9.71 6.25
CA PHE A 433 -37.02 9.64 7.54
C PHE A 433 -36.59 10.69 8.57
N PRO A 434 -36.63 12.00 8.30
CA PRO A 434 -36.20 13.02 9.25
C PRO A 434 -36.94 12.98 10.60
N ARG A 435 -38.15 12.40 10.67
CA ARG A 435 -38.91 12.20 11.91
C ARG A 435 -38.50 10.96 12.72
N ALA A 436 -37.93 9.93 12.08
CA ALA A 436 -37.37 8.77 12.81
C ALA A 436 -36.01 9.11 13.45
N VAL A 437 -35.40 10.24 13.07
CA VAL A 437 -34.09 10.69 13.58
C VAL A 437 -34.10 11.07 15.06
N SER A 438 -35.26 11.41 15.65
CA SER A 438 -35.34 11.60 17.11
C SER A 438 -35.19 10.29 17.89
N ASP A 439 -35.51 9.15 17.28
CA ASP A 439 -35.39 7.79 17.84
C ASP A 439 -34.15 7.04 17.29
N LEU A 440 -33.23 7.76 16.62
CA LEU A 440 -31.93 7.26 16.16
C LEU A 440 -30.83 7.10 17.23
N PRO A 441 -31.01 7.20 18.58
CA PRO A 441 -29.90 7.06 19.51
C PRO A 441 -29.06 5.83 19.25
N ASN A 442 -29.62 4.66 18.93
CA ASN A 442 -28.82 3.43 18.85
C ASN A 442 -27.96 3.32 17.58
N ALA A 443 -28.48 3.63 16.38
CA ALA A 443 -27.69 3.55 15.15
C ALA A 443 -26.59 4.63 15.07
N VAL A 444 -26.88 5.85 15.57
CA VAL A 444 -25.88 6.93 15.64
C VAL A 444 -24.87 6.70 16.76
N LYS A 445 -25.31 6.15 17.90
CA LYS A 445 -24.44 5.90 19.07
C LYS A 445 -23.56 4.68 18.89
N ASN A 446 -24.04 3.64 18.22
CA ASN A 446 -23.24 2.45 17.90
C ASN A 446 -22.31 2.72 16.69
N GLY A 447 -22.59 3.76 15.91
CA GLY A 447 -21.76 4.22 14.81
C GLY A 447 -21.90 3.37 13.55
N PHE A 448 -21.44 3.89 12.42
CA PHE A 448 -21.40 3.16 11.15
C PHE A 448 -20.40 2.00 11.17
N PHE A 449 -19.43 2.06 12.08
CA PHE A 449 -18.37 1.08 12.21
C PHE A 449 -18.87 -0.15 12.95
N PRO A 450 -18.57 -1.37 12.47
CA PRO A 450 -18.86 -2.57 13.22
C PRO A 450 -18.04 -2.59 14.51
N ASP A 451 -18.63 -3.12 15.58
CA ASP A 451 -17.91 -3.47 16.80
C ASP A 451 -16.76 -4.42 16.46
N ILE A 452 -15.58 -4.09 16.99
CA ILE A 452 -14.39 -4.92 16.85
C ILE A 452 -14.25 -5.69 18.17
N PRO A 453 -14.53 -7.02 18.18
CA PRO A 453 -14.32 -7.86 19.35
C PRO A 453 -12.95 -7.61 19.99
N THR A 454 -12.91 -7.60 21.33
CA THR A 454 -11.69 -7.36 22.12
C THR A 454 -10.53 -8.29 21.74
N GLY A 455 -10.83 -9.51 21.30
CA GLY A 455 -9.84 -10.43 20.75
C GLY A 455 -9.07 -9.86 19.55
N ILE A 456 -9.75 -9.17 18.62
CA ILE A 456 -9.11 -8.55 17.46
C ILE A 456 -8.24 -7.36 17.88
N TRP A 457 -8.71 -6.54 18.83
CA TRP A 457 -7.90 -5.47 19.42
C TRP A 457 -6.64 -6.02 20.09
N GLY A 458 -6.76 -7.15 20.78
CA GLY A 458 -5.62 -7.90 21.30
C GLY A 458 -4.68 -8.32 20.18
N VAL A 459 -5.19 -8.90 19.09
CA VAL A 459 -4.37 -9.30 17.93
C VAL A 459 -3.62 -8.13 17.30
N LEU A 460 -4.30 -7.02 17.03
CA LEU A 460 -3.69 -5.82 16.47
C LEU A 460 -2.69 -5.20 17.46
N GLY A 461 -3.08 -5.04 18.72
CA GLY A 461 -2.24 -4.49 19.77
C GLY A 461 -0.96 -5.31 20.00
N ILE A 462 -1.05 -6.65 20.01
CA ILE A 462 0.09 -7.55 20.11
C ILE A 462 0.99 -7.44 18.86
N SER A 463 0.38 -7.40 17.67
CA SER A 463 1.10 -7.26 16.40
C SER A 463 1.92 -5.97 16.35
N PHE A 464 1.30 -4.82 16.68
CA PHE A 464 1.97 -3.52 16.75
C PHE A 464 2.94 -3.40 17.93
N GLY A 465 2.55 -3.87 19.11
CA GLY A 465 3.40 -3.83 20.31
C GLY A 465 4.69 -4.61 20.11
N SER A 466 4.61 -5.79 19.46
CA SER A 466 5.77 -6.63 19.20
C SER A 466 6.78 -5.97 18.23
N THR A 467 6.33 -5.23 17.21
CA THR A 467 7.26 -4.54 16.29
C THR A 467 7.99 -3.40 16.98
N VAL A 468 7.28 -2.60 17.78
CA VAL A 468 7.87 -1.49 18.54
C VAL A 468 8.79 -2.00 19.65
N LEU A 469 8.39 -3.03 20.40
CA LEU A 469 9.23 -3.59 21.46
C LEU A 469 10.50 -4.24 20.87
N SER A 470 10.37 -4.85 19.70
CA SER A 470 11.46 -5.46 18.94
C SER A 470 12.52 -4.45 18.48
N THR A 471 12.15 -3.21 18.16
CA THR A 471 13.11 -2.13 17.86
C THR A 471 13.75 -1.59 19.14
N LEU A 472 12.98 -1.44 20.23
CA LEU A 472 13.49 -0.98 21.52
C LEU A 472 14.53 -1.94 22.13
N ILE A 473 14.27 -3.25 22.13
CA ILE A 473 15.22 -4.26 22.65
C ILE A 473 16.53 -4.21 21.86
N LYS A 474 16.48 -4.02 20.53
CA LYS A 474 17.68 -3.88 19.70
C LYS A 474 18.47 -2.61 20.03
N SER A 475 17.77 -1.49 20.30
CA SER A 475 18.39 -0.23 20.70
C SER A 475 19.16 -0.36 22.03
N ILE A 476 18.64 -1.12 22.99
CA ILE A 476 19.29 -1.33 24.30
C ILE A 476 20.50 -2.27 24.19
N LYS A 477 20.43 -3.32 23.35
CA LYS A 477 21.56 -4.24 23.14
C LYS A 477 22.76 -3.59 22.42
N GLY A 478 22.56 -2.49 21.68
CA GLY A 478 23.62 -1.78 20.96
C GLY A 478 24.52 -0.89 21.83
N THR A 479 24.27 -0.81 23.14
CA THR A 479 24.92 0.18 24.02
C THR A 479 26.10 -0.35 24.85
N ASP A 480 26.43 -1.64 24.79
CA ASP A 480 27.46 -2.22 25.67
C ASP A 480 28.83 -2.45 24.99
N ASP A 481 29.85 -1.92 25.67
CA ASP A 481 31.27 -2.29 25.70
C ASP A 481 32.22 -1.90 24.57
N SER A 482 32.51 -0.60 24.53
CA SER A 482 33.92 -0.18 24.49
C SER A 482 34.13 0.98 25.47
N PRO A 483 34.75 0.78 26.66
CA PRO A 483 35.08 1.84 27.59
C PRO A 483 36.28 2.63 27.07
N THR A 484 36.09 3.36 25.98
CA THR A 484 37.03 4.37 25.52
C THR A 484 36.53 5.72 25.99
N VAL A 485 37.05 6.13 27.14
CA VAL A 485 37.17 7.49 27.69
C VAL A 485 36.33 8.54 26.94
N VAL A 486 35.16 8.84 27.51
CA VAL A 486 34.32 9.97 27.15
C VAL A 486 35.10 11.25 27.40
N SER A 487 35.63 11.86 26.34
CA SER A 487 35.99 13.28 26.35
C SER A 487 34.69 14.08 26.37
N SER A 488 34.39 14.64 27.54
CA SER A 488 33.41 15.69 27.77
C SER A 488 33.64 16.86 26.81
N GLU A 489 32.72 17.09 25.87
CA GLU A 489 32.28 18.39 25.31
C GLU A 489 31.70 18.22 23.90
N ARG A 490 30.46 17.71 23.80
CA ARG A 490 29.58 18.13 22.72
C ARG A 490 28.13 17.90 23.09
N SER A 491 27.50 18.97 23.53
CA SER A 491 26.06 19.14 23.64
C SER A 491 25.44 18.98 22.25
N GLN A 492 25.07 17.75 21.88
CA GLN A 492 24.13 17.52 20.80
C GLN A 492 22.71 17.72 21.33
N PRO A 493 21.85 18.45 20.60
CA PRO A 493 20.47 18.68 21.01
C PRO A 493 19.69 17.37 20.99
N VAL A 494 19.23 16.98 22.19
CA VAL A 494 18.26 15.91 22.44
C VAL A 494 16.94 16.30 21.76
N GLY A 495 16.69 15.82 20.55
CA GLY A 495 15.50 16.24 19.80
C GLY A 495 15.05 15.39 18.61
N SER A 496 15.80 14.39 18.16
CA SER A 496 15.32 13.48 17.12
C SER A 496 15.32 12.05 17.63
N VAL A 497 14.13 11.53 17.95
CA VAL A 497 13.89 10.09 18.08
C VAL A 497 14.05 9.48 16.67
N THR A 498 15.29 9.31 16.22
CA THR A 498 15.61 8.59 14.98
C THR A 498 15.54 7.10 15.28
N MET A 499 14.32 6.56 15.42
CA MET A 499 14.02 5.16 15.75
C MET A 499 14.61 4.11 14.76
N PHE A 500 15.35 4.51 13.73
CA PHE A 500 15.73 3.63 12.61
C PHE A 500 17.12 3.89 12.00
N LYS A 501 18.03 4.66 12.62
CA LYS A 501 19.25 5.14 11.91
C LYS A 501 20.54 4.34 12.12
N ASP A 502 20.58 3.37 13.01
CA ASP A 502 21.76 2.52 13.15
C ASP A 502 21.66 1.30 12.23
N LYS A 503 22.33 1.38 11.09
CA LYS A 503 22.63 0.20 10.27
C LYS A 503 23.41 -0.77 11.16
N VAL A 504 22.85 -1.94 11.41
CA VAL A 504 23.59 -3.03 12.06
C VAL A 504 24.87 -3.28 11.27
N ALA A 505 26.01 -3.00 11.89
CA ALA A 505 27.33 -3.22 11.30
C ALA A 505 27.51 -4.72 11.00
N GLY A 506 27.86 -5.06 9.75
CA GLY A 506 28.16 -6.45 9.35
C GLY A 506 27.32 -7.03 8.21
N TYR A 507 26.36 -6.28 7.66
CA TYR A 507 25.63 -6.70 6.47
C TYR A 507 26.32 -6.27 5.16
N ASP A 508 26.43 -7.21 4.21
CA ASP A 508 26.95 -6.93 2.88
C ASP A 508 26.00 -5.96 2.17
N PRO A 509 26.45 -4.75 1.76
CA PRO A 509 25.63 -3.81 1.00
C PRO A 509 25.14 -4.38 -0.35
N ARG A 510 25.67 -5.52 -0.80
CA ARG A 510 25.20 -6.25 -2.00
C ARG A 510 24.02 -7.18 -1.73
N HIS A 511 23.69 -7.47 -0.47
CA HIS A 511 22.55 -8.34 -0.13
C HIS A 511 21.25 -7.64 -0.52
N ARG A 512 20.47 -8.27 -1.40
CA ARG A 512 19.13 -7.80 -1.77
C ARG A 512 18.10 -8.52 -0.91
N ALA A 513 17.12 -7.78 -0.38
CA ALA A 513 16.01 -8.35 0.35
C ALA A 513 15.37 -9.50 -0.44
N SER A 514 15.33 -10.67 0.17
CA SER A 514 14.82 -11.91 -0.42
C SER A 514 13.76 -12.52 0.46
N ILE A 515 12.73 -13.16 -0.10
CA ILE A 515 11.66 -13.83 0.68
C ILE A 515 12.27 -14.87 1.64
N ALA A 516 13.43 -15.43 1.30
CA ALA A 516 14.21 -16.30 2.19
C ALA A 516 14.52 -15.63 3.54
N ASP A 517 14.64 -14.30 3.60
CA ASP A 517 14.89 -13.53 4.84
C ASP A 517 13.79 -13.71 5.89
N TRP A 518 12.57 -14.11 5.50
CA TRP A 518 11.52 -14.47 6.46
C TRP A 518 11.80 -15.76 7.22
N PHE A 519 12.64 -16.64 6.66
CA PHE A 519 12.97 -17.94 7.23
C PHE A 519 14.39 -18.01 7.80
N LEU A 520 15.24 -17.04 7.48
CA LEU A 520 16.62 -16.98 7.94
C LEU A 520 16.73 -16.23 9.28
N GLY A 521 17.75 -16.57 10.08
CA GLY A 521 18.05 -15.89 11.34
C GLY A 521 18.32 -14.38 11.18
N GLU A 522 18.05 -13.60 12.22
CA GLU A 522 18.32 -12.15 12.23
C GLU A 522 19.71 -11.78 12.75
N ASP A 523 20.30 -12.65 13.57
CA ASP A 523 21.58 -12.39 14.23
C ASP A 523 22.78 -12.74 13.34
N THR A 524 23.90 -12.09 13.61
CA THR A 524 25.15 -12.27 12.84
C THR A 524 25.58 -13.73 12.75
N ASP A 525 25.31 -14.50 13.81
CA ASP A 525 25.79 -15.87 13.97
C ASP A 525 24.88 -16.89 13.28
N ASN A 526 23.65 -16.48 12.93
CA ASN A 526 22.63 -17.33 12.32
C ASN A 526 22.01 -16.75 11.04
N LYS A 527 22.57 -15.66 10.50
CA LYS A 527 22.00 -14.90 9.39
C LYS A 527 21.76 -15.71 8.10
N ASP A 528 22.55 -16.77 7.92
CA ASP A 528 22.53 -17.64 6.73
C ASP A 528 21.94 -19.03 7.00
N LYS A 529 21.39 -19.29 8.20
CA LYS A 529 20.70 -20.56 8.49
C LYS A 529 19.20 -20.34 8.69
N ILE A 530 18.45 -21.39 8.37
CA ILE A 530 16.99 -21.42 8.56
C ILE A 530 16.69 -21.45 10.05
N ASP A 531 15.92 -20.47 10.49
CA ASP A 531 15.39 -20.37 11.84
C ASP A 531 14.01 -21.04 11.89
N ILE A 532 13.95 -22.21 12.53
CA ILE A 532 12.73 -23.01 12.66
C ILE A 532 11.59 -22.23 13.33
N THR A 533 11.93 -21.32 14.26
CA THR A 533 10.96 -20.50 14.99
C THR A 533 10.24 -19.58 14.02
N ARG A 534 10.97 -18.96 13.07
CA ARG A 534 10.38 -18.09 12.06
C ARG A 534 9.52 -18.85 11.06
N VAL A 535 9.95 -20.05 10.64
CA VAL A 535 9.15 -20.93 9.79
C VAL A 535 7.81 -21.21 10.47
N GLN A 536 7.83 -21.56 11.76
CA GLN A 536 6.61 -21.77 12.55
C GLN A 536 5.74 -20.50 12.60
N MET A 537 6.34 -19.32 12.81
CA MET A 537 5.60 -18.04 12.81
C MET A 537 4.90 -17.76 11.49
N VAL A 538 5.59 -17.94 10.37
CA VAL A 538 5.02 -17.77 9.03
C VAL A 538 3.81 -18.70 8.87
N LEU A 539 3.96 -19.99 9.17
CA LEU A 539 2.90 -20.99 9.02
C LEU A 539 1.70 -20.69 9.90
N ILE A 540 1.92 -20.36 11.18
CA ILE A 540 0.83 -20.01 12.11
C ILE A 540 0.12 -18.76 11.62
N THR A 541 0.84 -17.68 11.31
CA THR A 541 0.18 -16.43 10.88
C THR A 541 -0.57 -16.61 9.57
N SER A 542 -0.02 -17.33 8.59
CA SER A 542 -0.72 -17.63 7.34
C SER A 542 -1.99 -18.44 7.59
N GLY A 543 -1.94 -19.47 8.44
CA GLY A 543 -3.13 -20.26 8.81
C GLY A 543 -4.21 -19.42 9.50
N LEU A 544 -3.82 -18.54 10.41
CA LEU A 544 -4.76 -17.64 11.11
C LEU A 544 -5.36 -16.59 10.16
N LEU A 545 -4.58 -16.02 9.25
CA LEU A 545 -5.07 -15.08 8.24
C LEU A 545 -6.08 -15.74 7.29
N VAL A 546 -5.83 -16.98 6.85
CA VAL A 546 -6.74 -17.71 5.97
C VAL A 546 -8.03 -18.09 6.70
N THR A 547 -7.93 -18.63 7.91
CA THR A 547 -9.12 -19.06 8.68
C THR A 547 -9.98 -17.88 9.09
N TYR A 548 -9.37 -16.80 9.59
CA TYR A 548 -10.10 -15.60 9.97
C TYR A 548 -10.59 -14.80 8.76
N GLY A 549 -9.79 -14.75 7.69
CA GLY A 549 -10.23 -14.21 6.41
C GLY A 549 -11.48 -14.93 5.92
N ASN A 550 -11.50 -16.26 5.92
CA ASN A 550 -12.68 -17.03 5.55
C ASN A 550 -13.88 -16.71 6.47
N ALA A 551 -13.68 -16.55 7.78
CA ALA A 551 -14.75 -16.16 8.70
C ALA A 551 -15.33 -14.77 8.35
N ILE A 552 -14.47 -13.79 8.04
CA ILE A 552 -14.92 -12.47 7.55
C ILE A 552 -15.69 -12.62 6.24
N PHE A 553 -15.13 -13.34 5.26
CA PHE A 553 -15.74 -13.51 3.95
C PHE A 553 -17.09 -14.23 4.04
N ALA A 554 -17.23 -15.23 4.90
CA ALA A 554 -18.51 -15.88 5.18
C ALA A 554 -19.53 -14.89 5.76
N ALA A 555 -19.10 -14.04 6.71
CA ALA A 555 -19.97 -13.02 7.32
C ALA A 555 -20.45 -11.94 6.33
N VAL A 556 -19.68 -11.64 5.28
CA VAL A 556 -20.02 -10.59 4.31
C VAL A 556 -20.58 -11.12 2.98
N ARG A 557 -20.44 -12.42 2.68
CA ARG A 557 -20.89 -13.03 1.41
C ARG A 557 -22.34 -13.50 1.46
N ASP A 558 -22.78 -13.99 2.60
CA ASP A 558 -24.04 -14.73 2.71
C ASP A 558 -25.17 -13.85 3.29
N LEU A 559 -25.19 -12.56 2.93
CA LEU A 559 -26.22 -11.62 3.40
C LEU A 559 -27.49 -11.79 2.57
N THR A 560 -28.59 -12.10 3.24
CA THR A 560 -29.87 -12.23 2.56
C THR A 560 -30.53 -10.86 2.38
N ALA A 561 -31.29 -10.70 1.29
CA ALA A 561 -32.07 -9.48 1.08
C ALA A 561 -33.08 -9.22 2.22
N GLN A 562 -33.51 -10.28 2.91
CA GLN A 562 -34.39 -10.24 4.08
C GLN A 562 -33.72 -9.56 5.27
N GLU A 563 -32.48 -9.93 5.58
CA GLU A 563 -31.71 -9.32 6.67
C GLU A 563 -31.49 -7.83 6.39
N ILE A 564 -31.16 -7.47 5.15
CA ILE A 564 -31.01 -6.06 4.74
C ILE A 564 -32.32 -5.29 4.96
N LEU A 565 -33.47 -5.84 4.54
CA LEU A 565 -34.77 -5.20 4.75
C LEU A 565 -35.13 -5.03 6.22
N LEU A 566 -34.89 -6.07 7.02
CA LEU A 566 -35.17 -6.05 8.45
C LEU A 566 -34.36 -4.96 9.15
N VAL A 567 -33.11 -4.77 8.73
CA VAL A 567 -32.21 -3.73 9.22
C VAL A 567 -32.69 -2.34 8.80
N ILE A 568 -33.13 -2.16 7.56
CA ILE A 568 -33.74 -0.90 7.09
C ILE A 568 -34.98 -0.55 7.92
N GLN A 569 -35.86 -1.52 8.17
CA GLN A 569 -37.08 -1.28 8.92
C GLN A 569 -36.83 -0.98 10.41
N LYS A 570 -35.86 -1.67 11.03
CA LYS A 570 -35.51 -1.47 12.44
C LYS A 570 -34.56 -0.29 12.66
N VAL A 571 -34.07 0.31 11.57
CA VAL A 571 -33.05 1.37 11.61
C VAL A 571 -31.83 0.90 12.39
N ASP A 572 -31.33 -0.27 12.02
CA ASP A 572 -30.19 -0.92 12.68
C ASP A 572 -28.97 -0.96 11.75
N VAL A 573 -27.86 -1.55 12.21
CA VAL A 573 -26.68 -1.87 11.40
C VAL A 573 -26.73 -3.33 10.95
N LEU A 574 -26.40 -3.60 9.67
CA LEU A 574 -26.52 -4.96 9.13
C LEU A 574 -25.49 -5.91 9.73
N ILE A 575 -24.24 -5.45 9.76
CA ILE A 575 -23.14 -6.16 10.40
C ILE A 575 -22.68 -5.28 11.54
N GLY A 576 -23.24 -5.55 12.72
CA GLY A 576 -22.94 -4.82 13.94
C GLY A 576 -21.60 -5.16 14.57
N ALA A 577 -21.00 -6.32 14.24
CA ALA A 577 -19.71 -6.73 14.77
C ALA A 577 -18.94 -7.61 13.77
N LEU A 578 -17.60 -7.59 13.84
CA LEU A 578 -16.78 -8.58 13.16
C LEU A 578 -16.91 -9.97 13.82
N PRO A 579 -16.65 -11.07 13.10
CA PRO A 579 -16.64 -12.41 13.68
C PRO A 579 -15.74 -12.47 14.93
N PRO A 580 -16.24 -12.99 16.07
CA PRO A 580 -15.43 -13.07 17.27
C PRO A 580 -14.27 -14.04 17.07
N VAL A 581 -13.10 -13.61 17.54
CA VAL A 581 -11.90 -14.45 17.56
C VAL A 581 -12.03 -15.40 18.75
N GLY A 582 -12.08 -16.71 18.49
CA GLY A 582 -12.13 -17.70 19.57
C GLY A 582 -10.92 -17.59 20.49
N THR A 583 -11.07 -17.99 21.76
CA THR A 583 -9.99 -17.97 22.76
C THR A 583 -8.75 -18.75 22.30
N SER A 584 -8.95 -19.87 21.58
CA SER A 584 -7.86 -20.67 20.99
C SER A 584 -7.06 -19.90 19.94
N MET A 585 -7.72 -19.14 19.08
CA MET A 585 -7.07 -18.34 18.04
C MET A 585 -6.31 -17.16 18.65
N ALA A 586 -6.91 -16.47 19.62
CA ALA A 586 -6.23 -15.41 20.37
C ALA A 586 -5.00 -15.95 21.14
N ALA A 587 -5.12 -17.13 21.75
CA ALA A 587 -4.02 -17.78 22.45
C ALA A 587 -2.88 -18.19 21.50
N MET A 588 -3.18 -18.77 20.32
CA MET A 588 -2.16 -19.10 19.34
C MET A 588 -1.37 -17.87 18.87
N LEU A 589 -2.06 -16.74 18.70
CA LEU A 589 -1.42 -15.50 18.30
C LEU A 589 -0.59 -14.87 19.44
N ALA A 590 -1.10 -14.90 20.67
CA ALA A 590 -0.33 -14.48 21.83
C ALA A 590 0.95 -15.32 21.99
N VAL A 591 0.84 -16.65 21.85
CA VAL A 591 1.99 -17.57 21.92
C VAL A 591 2.98 -17.31 20.79
N SER A 592 2.52 -17.05 19.57
CA SER A 592 3.39 -16.78 18.43
C SER A 592 4.23 -15.51 18.65
N HIS A 593 3.63 -14.43 19.13
CA HIS A 593 4.38 -13.20 19.43
C HIS A 593 5.25 -13.31 20.69
N ALA A 594 4.77 -14.00 21.73
CA ALA A 594 5.53 -14.20 22.96
C ALA A 594 6.81 -15.02 22.71
N THR A 595 6.72 -16.12 21.96
CA THR A 595 7.89 -16.94 21.61
C THR A 595 8.89 -16.18 20.75
N TYR A 596 8.43 -15.31 19.84
CA TYR A 596 9.32 -14.41 19.09
C TYR A 596 10.07 -13.43 20.00
N LEU A 597 9.37 -12.80 20.95
CA LEU A 597 9.99 -11.87 21.90
C LEU A 597 10.98 -12.58 22.83
N VAL A 598 10.63 -13.80 23.28
CA VAL A 598 11.51 -14.62 24.13
C VAL A 598 12.76 -15.05 23.37
N ALA A 599 12.65 -15.52 22.13
CA ALA A 599 13.81 -15.86 21.29
C ALA A 599 14.75 -14.66 21.17
N LYS A 600 14.18 -13.48 20.87
CA LYS A 600 14.95 -12.24 20.73
C LYS A 600 15.58 -11.75 22.04
N ALA A 601 14.96 -12.03 23.18
CA ALA A 601 15.53 -11.75 24.49
C ALA A 601 16.67 -12.73 24.81
N ALA A 602 16.48 -14.02 24.52
CA ALA A 602 17.39 -15.12 24.81
C ALA A 602 18.66 -15.14 23.96
N ASP A 603 18.65 -14.52 22.77
CA ASP A 603 19.87 -14.26 21.98
C ASP A 603 20.73 -13.17 22.64
N THR A 604 21.23 -13.44 23.85
CA THR A 604 22.33 -12.68 24.44
C THR A 604 23.63 -13.14 23.79
N PRO A 605 24.48 -12.23 23.30
CA PRO A 605 25.77 -12.62 22.75
C PRO A 605 26.54 -13.39 23.81
N SER A 606 26.91 -14.64 23.51
CA SER A 606 27.75 -15.41 24.41
C SER A 606 29.03 -14.60 24.67
N PRO A 607 29.41 -14.37 25.95
CA PRO A 607 30.61 -13.61 26.24
C PRO A 607 31.77 -14.26 25.52
N LYS A 608 32.49 -13.48 24.68
CA LYS A 608 33.66 -13.99 23.98
C LYS A 608 34.61 -14.55 25.03
N PRO A 609 35.05 -15.82 24.93
CA PRO A 609 36.00 -16.37 25.88
C PRO A 609 37.23 -15.47 25.87
N VAL A 610 37.55 -14.91 27.03
CA VAL A 610 38.77 -14.13 27.24
C VAL A 610 39.94 -15.07 26.95
N GLN A 611 40.58 -14.89 25.80
CA GLN A 611 41.82 -15.60 25.49
C GLN A 611 42.89 -15.01 26.40
N HIS A 612 43.25 -15.77 27.44
CA HIS A 612 44.35 -15.46 28.36
C HIS A 612 45.71 -15.77 27.74
#